data_AF-A0A8T6VGA4-F1
#
_entry.id   AF-A0A8T6VGA4-F1
#
_cell.length_a   1.000
_cell.length_b   1.000
_cell.length_c   1.000
_cell.angle_alpha   90.00
_cell.angle_beta   90.00
_cell.angle_gamma   90.00
#
_symmetry.space_group_name_H-M   'P 1'
#
loop_
_entity.id
_entity.type
_entity.pdbx_description
1 polymer ?
#
loop_
_entity_poly.entity_id
_entity_poly.type
_entity_poly.pdbx_seq_one_letter_code
_entity_poly.pdbx_strand_id
1 'polypeptide(L)'
;EFDLAQIPCEIGENTQVTIRPLQKEKEEDINMLNWLSNECFKEHFDYRPRTIEETRNSLFNDPHLGKQECFFATHNKESVGFVRVGIDEKYNIEKKVKC
;
A
#
# COMPACT_ATOMS: atom_id res chain seq x y z
N GLU A 1 7.05 22.27 18.19
CA GLU A 1 7.30 22.11 16.74
C GLU A 1 8.52 21.24 16.53
N PHE A 2 8.52 20.42 15.48
CA PHE A 2 9.67 19.60 15.10
C PHE A 2 10.53 20.40 14.11
N ASP A 3 11.81 20.57 14.39
CA ASP A 3 12.72 21.33 13.51
C ASP A 3 13.14 20.48 12.31
N LEU A 4 12.69 20.86 11.11
CA LEU A 4 12.98 20.14 9.87
C LEU A 4 14.48 20.15 9.52
N ALA A 5 15.26 21.10 10.05
CA ALA A 5 16.72 21.13 9.86
C ALA A 5 17.43 19.96 10.57
N GLN A 6 16.76 19.26 11.48
CA GLN A 6 17.28 18.10 12.18
C GLN A 6 17.00 16.77 11.46
N ILE A 7 16.24 16.80 10.36
CA ILE A 7 16.00 15.60 9.55
C ILE A 7 17.33 15.23 8.87
N PRO A 8 17.89 14.04 9.13
CA PRO A 8 19.14 13.63 8.52
C PRO A 8 19.01 13.64 6.99
N CYS A 9 19.94 14.30 6.32
CA CYS A 9 20.09 14.22 4.88
C CYS A 9 21.06 13.07 4.53
N GLU A 10 21.01 12.55 3.30
CA GLU A 10 21.92 11.51 2.80
C GLU A 10 21.83 10.14 3.50
N ILE A 11 20.66 9.77 4.03
CA ILE A 11 20.43 8.49 4.76
C ILE A 11 20.60 7.23 3.86
N GLY A 12 20.91 7.41 2.57
CA GLY A 12 21.11 6.32 1.61
C GLY A 12 19.83 5.50 1.37
N GLU A 13 19.94 4.48 0.52
CA GLU A 13 18.85 3.53 0.28
C GLU A 13 18.86 2.39 1.31
N ASN A 14 17.68 1.87 1.65
CA ASN A 14 17.58 0.66 2.47
C ASN A 14 17.76 -0.58 1.59
N THR A 15 18.91 -1.24 1.70
CA THR A 15 19.24 -2.47 0.95
C THR A 15 18.82 -3.76 1.67
N GLN A 16 18.29 -3.67 2.89
CA GLN A 16 17.87 -4.83 3.68
C GLN A 16 16.44 -5.28 3.35
N VAL A 17 15.65 -4.40 2.75
CA VAL A 17 14.25 -4.66 2.40
C VAL A 17 14.15 -4.99 0.92
N THR A 18 13.38 -6.01 0.60
CA THR A 18 13.05 -6.39 -0.79
C THR A 18 11.58 -6.16 -1.06
N ILE A 19 11.24 -5.83 -2.30
CA ILE A 19 9.85 -5.66 -2.73
C ILE A 19 9.42 -6.91 -3.49
N ARG A 20 8.26 -7.46 -3.14
CA ARG A 20 7.61 -8.54 -3.88
C ARG A 20 6.16 -8.16 -4.22
N PRO A 21 5.63 -8.60 -5.37
CA PRO A 21 4.20 -8.42 -5.65
C PRO A 21 3.34 -9.22 -4.66
N LEU A 22 2.18 -8.67 -4.34
CA LEU A 22 1.09 -9.39 -3.69
C LEU A 22 0.55 -10.44 -4.65
N GLN A 23 0.39 -11.68 -4.18
CA GLN A 23 -0.18 -12.77 -4.97
C GLN A 23 -1.67 -12.88 -4.69
N LYS A 24 -2.50 -12.38 -5.61
CA LYS A 24 -3.95 -12.24 -5.44
C LYS A 24 -4.65 -13.58 -5.22
N GLU A 25 -4.06 -14.67 -5.67
CA GLU A 25 -4.57 -16.04 -5.54
C GLU A 25 -4.23 -16.68 -4.19
N LYS A 26 -3.34 -16.06 -3.39
CA LYS A 26 -2.94 -16.56 -2.07
C LYS A 26 -3.70 -15.84 -0.97
N GLU A 27 -4.46 -16.61 -0.20
CA GLU A 27 -5.23 -16.07 0.91
C GLU A 27 -4.35 -15.47 2.00
N GLU A 28 -3.16 -16.03 2.20
CA GLU A 28 -2.19 -15.53 3.18
C GLU A 28 -1.74 -14.11 2.87
N ASP A 29 -1.59 -13.78 1.59
CA ASP A 29 -1.22 -12.44 1.15
C ASP A 29 -2.38 -11.44 1.34
N ILE A 30 -3.63 -11.85 1.12
CA ILE A 30 -4.80 -11.00 1.41
C ILE A 30 -4.94 -10.74 2.91
N ASN A 31 -4.77 -11.78 3.73
CA ASN A 31 -4.80 -11.67 5.19
C ASN A 31 -3.68 -10.78 5.71
N MET A 32 -2.47 -10.92 5.16
CA MET A 32 -1.32 -10.09 5.51
C MET A 32 -1.56 -8.61 5.14
N LEU A 33 -2.12 -8.34 3.96
CA LEU A 33 -2.49 -6.97 3.57
C LEU A 33 -3.53 -6.37 4.52
N ASN A 34 -4.58 -7.14 4.86
CA ASN A 34 -5.61 -6.69 5.78
C ASN A 34 -5.02 -6.34 7.15
N TRP A 35 -4.20 -7.24 7.70
CA TRP A 35 -3.55 -7.03 8.98
C TRP A 35 -2.63 -5.81 8.96
N LEU A 36 -1.73 -5.70 7.99
CA LEU A 36 -0.83 -4.55 7.86
C LEU A 36 -1.61 -3.23 7.72
N SER A 37 -2.67 -3.21 6.91
CA SER A 37 -3.51 -2.01 6.76
C SER A 37 -4.17 -1.64 8.08
N ASN A 38 -4.75 -2.59 8.79
CA ASN A 38 -5.42 -2.34 10.06
C ASN A 38 -4.42 -1.85 11.13
N GLU A 39 -3.25 -2.49 11.23
CA GLU A 39 -2.19 -2.09 12.15
C GLU A 39 -1.64 -0.69 11.84
N CYS A 40 -1.41 -0.36 10.57
CA CYS A 40 -0.90 0.95 10.18
C CYS A 40 -1.85 2.10 10.51
N PHE A 41 -3.18 1.86 10.45
CA PHE A 41 -4.18 2.90 10.61
C PHE A 41 -4.89 2.89 11.96
N LYS A 42 -4.57 1.96 12.87
CA LYS A 42 -5.27 1.80 14.17
C LYS A 42 -5.25 3.03 15.06
N GLU A 43 -4.25 3.90 14.92
CA GLU A 43 -4.09 5.12 15.70
C GLU A 43 -4.77 6.35 15.05
N HIS A 44 -5.33 6.18 13.85
CA HIS A 44 -6.02 7.26 13.15
C HIS A 44 -7.34 7.61 13.84
N PHE A 45 -7.69 8.90 13.91
CA PHE A 45 -8.81 9.39 14.74
C PHE A 45 -10.20 8.84 14.37
N ASP A 46 -10.42 8.44 13.11
CA ASP A 46 -11.64 7.77 12.61
C ASP A 46 -11.29 6.38 12.08
N TYR A 47 -10.45 5.67 12.83
CA TYR A 47 -10.08 4.31 12.47
C TYR A 47 -11.30 3.38 12.51
N ARG A 48 -11.55 2.73 11.38
CA ARG A 48 -12.51 1.65 11.25
C ARG A 48 -11.75 0.44 10.69
N PRO A 49 -11.60 -0.64 11.46
CA PRO A 49 -10.90 -1.82 10.98
C PRO A 49 -11.63 -2.36 9.76
N ARG A 50 -10.88 -2.62 8.68
CA ARG A 50 -11.43 -3.27 7.49
C ARG A 50 -11.53 -4.76 7.71
N THR A 51 -12.57 -5.38 7.16
CA THR A 51 -12.65 -6.84 7.10
C THR A 51 -11.78 -7.40 5.96
N ILE A 52 -11.55 -8.72 6.02
CA ILE A 52 -10.85 -9.44 4.95
C ILE A 52 -11.65 -9.34 3.64
N GLU A 53 -12.98 -9.42 3.70
CA GLU A 53 -13.86 -9.30 2.54
C GLU A 53 -13.78 -7.92 1.89
N GLU A 54 -13.76 -6.85 2.68
CA GLU A 54 -13.59 -5.48 2.17
C GLU A 54 -12.22 -5.31 1.51
N THR A 55 -11.18 -5.88 2.11
CA THR A 55 -9.81 -5.88 1.57
C THR A 55 -9.77 -6.61 0.23
N ARG A 56 -10.34 -7.82 0.17
CA ARG A 56 -10.49 -8.58 -1.07
C ARG A 56 -11.26 -7.77 -2.11
N ASN A 57 -12.42 -7.22 -1.77
CA ASN A 57 -13.22 -6.44 -2.71
C ASN A 57 -12.43 -5.25 -3.29
N SER A 58 -11.60 -4.58 -2.48
CA SER A 58 -10.75 -3.49 -2.97
C SER A 58 -9.67 -3.94 -3.98
N LEU A 59 -9.14 -5.16 -3.84
CA LEU A 59 -8.12 -5.68 -4.75
C LEU A 59 -8.68 -6.09 -6.12
N PHE A 60 -9.93 -6.56 -6.15
CA PHE A 60 -10.53 -7.15 -7.36
C PHE A 60 -11.57 -6.27 -8.04
N ASN A 61 -12.28 -5.44 -7.28
CA ASN A 61 -13.47 -4.71 -7.75
C ASN A 61 -13.37 -3.21 -7.47
N ASP A 62 -12.18 -2.62 -7.52
CA ASP A 62 -12.02 -1.18 -7.30
C ASP A 62 -12.72 -0.38 -8.43
N PRO A 63 -13.73 0.44 -8.11
CA PRO A 63 -14.52 1.16 -9.11
C PRO A 63 -13.78 2.36 -9.70
N HIS A 64 -12.66 2.78 -9.11
CA HIS A 64 -11.90 3.97 -9.52
C HIS A 64 -10.62 3.60 -10.27
N LEU A 65 -10.01 2.47 -9.92
CA LEU A 65 -8.71 2.05 -10.44
C LEU A 65 -8.86 0.82 -11.35
N GLY A 66 -8.99 1.04 -12.66
CA GLY A 66 -9.04 -0.03 -13.66
C GLY A 66 -7.74 -0.85 -13.77
N LYS A 67 -6.62 -0.28 -13.32
CA LYS A 67 -5.32 -0.96 -13.19
C LYS A 67 -4.72 -0.62 -11.84
N GLN A 68 -4.39 -1.65 -11.06
CA GLN A 68 -3.79 -1.51 -9.75
C GLN A 68 -2.91 -2.70 -9.40
N GLU A 69 -1.83 -2.42 -8.68
CA GLU A 69 -0.94 -3.42 -8.13
C GLU A 69 -0.64 -3.13 -6.66
N CYS A 70 -0.38 -4.19 -5.91
CA CYS A 70 0.02 -4.11 -4.51
C CYS A 70 1.33 -4.88 -4.34
N PHE A 71 2.23 -4.32 -3.54
CA PHE A 71 3.53 -4.91 -3.27
C PHE A 71 3.80 -4.92 -1.78
N PHE A 72 4.43 -5.98 -1.29
CA PHE A 72 4.93 -6.06 0.07
C PHE A 72 6.39 -5.64 0.15
N ALA A 73 6.70 -4.84 1.16
CA ALA A 73 8.06 -4.62 1.63
C ALA A 73 8.41 -5.79 2.56
N THR A 74 9.51 -6.48 2.28
CA THR A 74 9.89 -7.74 2.94
C THR A 74 11.26 -7.60 3.59
N HIS A 75 11.35 -7.86 4.89
CA HIS A 75 12.60 -7.90 5.66
C HIS A 75 12.69 -9.25 6.34
N ASN A 76 13.82 -9.96 6.23
CA ASN A 76 13.99 -11.31 6.82
C ASN A 76 12.86 -12.32 6.50
N LYS A 77 12.30 -12.25 5.29
CA LYS A 77 11.16 -13.06 4.81
C LYS A 77 9.80 -12.72 5.44
N GLU A 78 9.73 -11.68 6.27
CA GLU A 78 8.48 -11.16 6.83
C GLU A 78 8.04 -9.92 6.07
N SER A 79 6.72 -9.80 5.83
CA SER A 79 6.16 -8.60 5.20
C SER A 79 5.96 -7.54 6.28
N VAL A 80 6.69 -6.44 6.17
CA VAL A 80 6.74 -5.37 7.20
C VAL A 80 5.99 -4.11 6.79
N GLY A 81 5.48 -4.08 5.55
CA GLY A 81 4.72 -2.98 5.01
C GLY A 81 4.24 -3.30 3.61
N PHE A 82 3.46 -2.38 3.04
CA PHE A 82 2.94 -2.53 1.68
C PHE A 82 2.85 -1.19 0.97
N VAL A 83 2.84 -1.24 -0.37
CA VAL A 83 2.49 -0.11 -1.22
C VAL A 83 1.45 -0.56 -2.23
N ARG A 84 0.41 0.26 -2.41
CA ARG A 84 -0.59 0.07 -3.45
C ARG A 84 -0.44 1.20 -4.46
N VAL A 85 -0.39 0.83 -5.73
CA VAL A 85 -0.30 1.76 -6.85
C VAL A 85 -1.46 1.51 -7.79
N GLY A 86 -1.99 2.55 -8.40
CA GLY A 86 -3.06 2.42 -9.38
C GLY A 86 -3.05 3.57 -10.37
N ILE A 87 -3.61 3.31 -11.55
CA ILE A 87 -3.78 4.31 -12.59
C ILE A 87 -5.22 4.81 -12.54
N ASP A 88 -5.39 6.08 -12.19
CA ASP A 88 -6.67 6.77 -12.30
C ASP A 88 -6.87 7.28 -13.73
N GLU A 89 -7.45 6.43 -14.57
CA GLU A 89 -7.72 6.76 -15.97
C GLU A 89 -8.70 7.94 -16.10
N LYS A 90 -9.63 8.08 -15.16
CA LYS A 90 -10.59 9.20 -15.15
C LYS A 90 -9.86 10.53 -14.91
N TYR A 91 -9.00 10.58 -13.92
CA TYR A 91 -8.17 11.76 -13.66
C TYR A 91 -7.30 12.12 -14.86
N ASN A 92 -6.69 11.14 -15.51
CA ASN A 92 -5.85 11.38 -16.69
C ASN A 92 -6.65 12.01 -17.85
N ILE A 93 -7.88 11.55 -18.09
CA ILE A 93 -8.80 12.14 -19.07
C ILE A 93 -9.15 13.59 -18.69
N GLU A 94 -9.55 13.82 -17.44
CA GLU A 94 -9.96 15.14 -16.94
C GLU A 94 -8.82 16.17 -17.03
N LYS A 95 -7.59 15.75 -16.71
CA LYS A 95 -6.40 16.61 -16.72
C LYS A 95 -5.65 16.62 -18.05
N LYS A 96 -6.11 15.87 -19.05
CA LYS A 96 -5.46 15.72 -20.35
C LYS A 96 -4.00 15.27 -20.22
N VAL A 97 -3.72 14.42 -19.22
CA VAL A 97 -2.40 13.83 -19.00
C VAL A 97 -2.24 12.65 -19.94
N LYS A 98 -1.13 12.63 -20.71
CA LYS A 98 -0.78 11.47 -21.52
C LYS A 98 -0.10 10.43 -20.63
N CYS A 99 -0.64 9.22 -20.60
CA CYS A 99 0.06 8.05 -20.08
C CYS A 99 1.13 7.57 -21.06
#